data_AF-A0A5E6N3Q9-F1
#
_entry.id   AF-A0A5E6N3Q9-F1
#
_cell.length_a   1.000
_cell.length_b   1.000
_cell.length_c   1.000
_cell.angle_alpha   90.00
_cell.angle_beta   90.00
_cell.angle_gamma   90.00
#
_symmetry.space_group_name_H-M   'P 1'
#
loop_
_entity.id
_entity.type
_entity.pdbx_description
1 polymer ?
#
loop_
_entity_poly.entity_id
_entity_poly.type
_entity_poly.pdbx_seq_one_letter_code
_entity_poly.pdbx_strand_id
1 'polypeptide(L)'
;MRIKTAINAVEFLNNCKDFYPFTITHILTDNGLEFTDKFVTKDKQVSGKHKFDKLCSRSEIEHRLTQPVTPKTNGMVERVNGTIKNATVKAIMYQNIDENEARIEQVFDFL
;
A
#
# COMPACT_ATOMS: atom_id res chain seq x y z
N MET A 1 7.74 -10.83 -9.40
CA MET A 1 7.40 -10.38 -8.03
C MET A 1 8.03 -9.01 -7.82
N ARG A 2 7.26 -7.91 -7.89
CA ARG A 2 7.80 -6.57 -7.59
C ARG A 2 8.32 -6.57 -6.15
N ILE A 3 9.56 -6.15 -5.96
CA ILE A 3 10.23 -6.10 -4.66
C ILE A 3 9.51 -5.05 -3.80
N LYS A 4 9.24 -5.35 -2.53
CA LYS A 4 8.71 -4.34 -1.59
C LYS A 4 9.81 -3.32 -1.29
N THR A 5 9.68 -2.11 -1.82
CA THR A 5 10.67 -1.04 -1.64
C THR A 5 9.97 0.28 -1.39
N ALA A 6 10.68 1.20 -0.73
CA ALA A 6 10.20 2.56 -0.55
C ALA A 6 9.96 3.31 -1.87
N ILE A 7 10.63 2.92 -2.97
CA ILE A 7 10.40 3.51 -4.30
C ILE A 7 9.03 3.10 -4.82
N ASN A 8 8.72 1.80 -4.77
CA ASN A 8 7.42 1.30 -5.23
C ASN A 8 6.26 1.85 -4.40
N ALA A 9 6.46 2.07 -3.09
CA ALA A 9 5.45 2.71 -2.24
C ALA A 9 5.20 4.19 -2.62
N VAL A 10 6.26 4.93 -2.94
CA VAL A 10 6.20 6.32 -3.42
C VAL A 10 5.47 6.41 -4.77
N GLU A 11 5.83 5.56 -5.73
CA GLU A 11 5.17 5.49 -7.03
C GLU A 11 3.70 5.15 -6.90
N PHE A 12 3.36 4.16 -6.05
CA PHE A 12 1.98 3.79 -5.79
C PHE A 12 1.15 4.96 -5.25
N LEU A 13 1.67 5.72 -4.27
CA LEU A 13 0.94 6.86 -3.73
C LEU A 13 0.76 7.97 -4.77
N ASN A 14 1.76 8.24 -5.62
CA ASN A 14 1.58 9.19 -6.72
C ASN A 14 0.47 8.75 -7.67
N ASN A 15 0.47 7.47 -8.08
CA ASN A 15 -0.60 6.93 -8.93
C ASN A 15 -1.97 7.04 -8.26
N CYS A 16 -2.09 6.81 -6.95
CA CYS A 16 -3.36 7.01 -6.24
C CYS A 16 -3.82 8.47 -6.27
N LYS A 17 -2.90 9.43 -6.07
CA LYS A 17 -3.23 10.86 -6.12
C LYS A 17 -3.70 11.29 -7.51
N ASP A 18 -3.12 10.72 -8.56
CA ASP A 18 -3.47 11.05 -9.95
C ASP A 18 -4.77 10.36 -10.39
N PHE A 19 -5.04 9.16 -9.87
CA PHE A 19 -6.21 8.36 -10.24
C PHE A 19 -7.49 8.79 -9.52
N TYR A 20 -7.42 9.03 -8.22
CA TYR A 20 -8.62 9.29 -7.42
C TYR A 20 -9.03 10.77 -7.45
N PRO A 21 -10.31 11.09 -7.69
CA PRO A 21 -10.79 12.47 -7.79
C PRO A 21 -11.01 13.11 -6.40
N PHE A 22 -10.14 12.84 -5.43
CA PHE A 22 -10.20 13.42 -4.10
C PHE A 22 -8.82 13.65 -3.50
N THR A 23 -8.73 14.64 -2.61
CA THR A 23 -7.49 14.91 -1.88
C THR A 23 -7.31 13.91 -0.75
N ILE A 24 -6.20 13.17 -0.80
CA ILE A 24 -5.77 12.33 0.31
C ILE A 24 -5.20 13.26 1.39
N THR A 25 -5.78 13.26 2.59
CA THR A 25 -5.30 14.07 3.72
C THR A 25 -4.55 13.24 4.75
N HIS A 26 -4.85 11.93 4.83
CA HIS A 26 -4.29 11.02 5.82
C HIS A 26 -4.03 9.65 5.20
N ILE A 27 -2.92 9.03 5.57
CA ILE A 27 -2.59 7.65 5.20
C ILE A 27 -2.23 6.88 6.46
N LEU A 28 -2.73 5.64 6.54
CA LEU A 28 -2.42 4.71 7.61
C LEU A 28 -1.73 3.47 7.02
N THR A 29 -0.47 3.23 7.37
CA THR A 29 0.27 2.03 6.95
C THR A 29 0.67 1.19 8.16
N ASP A 30 1.07 -0.05 7.91
CA ASP A 30 1.86 -0.79 8.89
C ASP A 30 3.28 -0.21 9.00
N ASN A 31 4.08 -0.84 9.86
CA ASN A 31 5.45 -0.41 10.12
C ASN A 31 6.46 -1.08 9.16
N GLY A 32 6.01 -1.46 7.95
CA GLY A 32 6.86 -2.04 6.91
C GLY A 32 7.99 -1.10 6.48
N LEU A 33 9.12 -1.68 6.09
CA LEU A 33 10.33 -0.94 5.68
C LEU A 33 10.13 -0.14 4.39
N GLU A 34 9.11 -0.49 3.60
CA GLU A 34 8.69 0.28 2.44
C GLU A 34 7.97 1.59 2.80
N PHE A 35 7.48 1.74 4.05
CA PHE A 35 6.71 2.92 4.49
C PHE A 35 7.44 3.75 5.54
N THR A 36 8.25 3.15 6.41
CA THR A 36 8.90 3.87 7.51
C THR A 36 10.27 3.31 7.88
N ASP A 37 11.11 4.16 8.47
CA ASP A 37 12.38 3.78 9.07
C ASP A 37 12.30 3.56 10.59
N LYS A 38 11.10 3.62 11.18
CA LYS A 38 10.86 3.55 12.63
C LYS A 38 11.61 2.44 13.34
N PHE A 39 11.71 1.24 12.76
CA PHE A 39 12.39 0.11 13.40
C PHE A 39 13.86 -0.07 12.99
N VAL A 40 14.35 0.76 12.07
CA VAL A 40 15.76 0.80 11.66
C VAL A 40 16.53 1.85 12.45
N THR A 41 15.86 2.91 12.91
CA THR A 41 16.48 3.92 13.77
C THR A 41 16.82 3.35 15.15
N LYS A 42 17.94 3.81 15.73
CA LYS A 42 18.41 3.34 17.06
C LYS A 42 17.37 3.55 18.16
N ASP A 43 16.67 4.69 18.12
CA ASP A 43 15.71 5.10 19.16
C ASP A 43 14.28 4.58 18.90
N LYS A 44 14.11 3.79 17.83
CA LYS A 44 12.82 3.25 17.37
C LYS A 44 11.76 4.33 17.08
N GLN A 45 12.21 5.50 16.63
CA GLN A 45 11.36 6.64 16.28
C GLN A 45 11.37 6.89 14.78
N VAL A 46 10.25 7.40 14.27
CA VAL A 46 10.13 7.85 12.87
C VAL A 46 11.05 9.05 12.69
N SER A 47 12.01 8.96 11.75
CA SER A 47 12.95 10.07 11.54
C SER A 47 12.38 11.20 10.68
N GLY A 48 11.29 10.91 9.94
CA GLY A 48 10.75 11.78 8.89
C GLY A 48 11.63 11.87 7.63
N LYS A 49 12.77 11.18 7.59
CA LYS A 49 13.72 11.22 6.46
C LYS A 49 13.47 10.10 5.45
N HIS A 50 12.63 9.12 5.79
CA HIS A 50 12.25 8.04 4.90
C HIS A 50 11.61 8.58 3.61
N LYS A 51 11.78 7.88 2.48
CA LYS A 51 11.31 8.38 1.17
C LYS A 51 9.79 8.58 1.16
N PHE A 52 9.07 7.67 1.77
CA PHE A 52 7.61 7.73 1.87
C PHE A 52 7.15 8.89 2.77
N ASP A 53 7.74 9.04 3.96
CA ASP A 53 7.47 10.18 4.87
C ASP A 53 7.70 11.53 4.17
N LYS A 54 8.79 11.66 3.40
CA LYS A 54 9.09 12.86 2.63
C LYS A 54 8.08 13.15 1.53
N LEU A 55 7.51 12.12 0.88
CA LEU A 55 6.44 12.33 -0.10
C LEU A 55 5.16 12.80 0.58
N CYS A 56 4.77 12.16 1.69
CA CYS A 56 3.59 12.53 2.46
C CYS A 56 3.70 13.98 2.94
N SER A 57 4.83 14.36 3.55
CA SER A 57 5.06 15.73 4.02
C SER A 57 4.98 16.77 2.91
N ARG A 58 5.58 16.52 1.73
CA ARG A 58 5.49 17.44 0.58
C ARG A 58 4.09 17.54 -0.03
N SER A 59 3.28 16.50 0.15
CA SER A 59 1.90 16.45 -0.34
C SER A 59 0.90 16.89 0.71
N GLU A 60 1.35 17.38 1.87
CA GLU A 60 0.52 17.76 3.02
C GLU A 60 -0.39 16.61 3.52
N ILE A 61 0.12 15.38 3.41
CA ILE A 61 -0.54 14.15 3.86
C ILE A 61 0.01 13.77 5.23
N GLU A 62 -0.87 13.62 6.21
CA GLU A 62 -0.49 13.06 7.51
C GLU A 62 -0.25 11.55 7.38
N HIS A 63 0.99 11.13 7.62
CA HIS A 63 1.35 9.71 7.64
C HIS A 63 1.27 9.15 9.06
N ARG A 64 0.35 8.20 9.25
CA ARG A 64 0.12 7.49 10.51
C ARG A 64 0.59 6.04 10.37
N LEU A 65 1.18 5.52 11.44
CA LEU A 65 1.56 4.11 11.52
C LEU A 65 0.59 3.37 12.43
N THR A 66 0.22 2.14 12.06
CA THR A 66 -0.52 1.27 12.96
C THR A 66 0.29 1.02 14.24
N GLN A 67 -0.41 0.90 15.36
CA GLN A 67 0.22 0.39 16.57
C GLN A 67 0.69 -1.05 16.32
N PRO A 68 1.88 -1.43 16.84
CA PRO A 68 2.34 -2.81 16.75
C PRO A 68 1.27 -3.76 17.31
N VAL A 69 1.04 -4.90 16.65
CA VAL A 69 0.15 -5.95 17.14
C VAL A 69 -1.29 -5.48 17.36
N THR A 70 -1.83 -4.67 16.43
CA THR A 70 -3.25 -4.25 16.45
C THR A 70 -4.00 -4.88 15.27
N PRO A 71 -4.63 -6.06 15.44
CA PRO A 71 -5.20 -6.84 14.32
C PRO A 71 -6.34 -6.13 13.57
N LYS A 72 -7.05 -5.21 14.23
CA LYS A 72 -8.26 -4.59 13.67
C LYS A 72 -7.95 -3.62 12.52
N THR A 73 -6.79 -2.98 12.53
CA THR A 73 -6.50 -1.87 11.61
C THR A 73 -6.15 -2.33 10.20
N ASN A 74 -5.60 -3.55 10.07
CA ASN A 74 -5.26 -4.12 8.76
C ASN A 74 -6.42 -4.92 8.12
N GLY A 75 -7.48 -5.19 8.88
CA GLY A 75 -8.56 -6.09 8.47
C GLY A 75 -9.33 -5.64 7.23
N MET A 76 -9.43 -4.34 6.96
CA MET A 76 -10.04 -3.85 5.71
C MET A 76 -9.19 -4.20 4.49
N VAL A 77 -7.89 -3.90 4.54
CA VAL A 77 -6.95 -4.21 3.44
C VAL A 77 -6.84 -5.71 3.24
N GLU A 78 -6.75 -6.48 4.32
CA GLU A 78 -6.71 -7.95 4.27
C GLU A 78 -7.99 -8.52 3.62
N ARG A 79 -9.16 -7.96 3.93
CA ARG A 79 -10.43 -8.38 3.31
C ARG A 79 -10.47 -8.08 1.82
N VAL A 80 -10.11 -6.85 1.41
CA VAL A 80 -10.06 -6.48 -0.01
C VAL A 80 -9.07 -7.36 -0.77
N ASN A 81 -7.86 -7.55 -0.22
CA ASN A 81 -6.86 -8.47 -0.79
C ASN A 81 -7.37 -9.91 -0.88
N GLY A 82 -8.14 -10.35 0.12
CA GLY A 82 -8.81 -11.65 0.13
C GLY A 82 -9.84 -11.78 -0.99
N THR A 83 -10.72 -10.79 -1.17
CA THR A 83 -11.71 -10.72 -2.24
C THR A 83 -11.04 -10.79 -3.61
N ILE A 84 -10.03 -9.95 -3.86
CA ILE A 84 -9.29 -9.94 -5.13
C ILE A 84 -8.67 -11.31 -5.39
N LYS A 85 -7.93 -11.88 -4.41
CA LYS A 85 -7.30 -13.20 -4.56
C LYS A 85 -8.31 -14.31 -4.83
N ASN A 86 -9.46 -14.28 -4.17
CA ASN A 86 -10.53 -15.26 -4.37
C ASN A 86 -11.16 -15.13 -5.76
N ALA A 87 -11.29 -13.92 -6.29
CA ALA A 87 -11.82 -13.67 -7.64
C ALA A 87 -10.79 -13.91 -8.76
N THR A 88 -9.50 -13.95 -8.44
CA THR A 88 -8.40 -14.12 -9.39
C THR A 88 -7.62 -15.41 -9.17
N VAL A 89 -6.46 -15.34 -8.52
CA VAL A 89 -5.42 -16.37 -8.46
C VAL A 89 -5.84 -17.64 -7.70
N LYS A 90 -6.94 -17.62 -6.94
CA LYS A 90 -7.49 -18.82 -6.30
C LYS A 90 -8.63 -19.46 -7.09
N ALA A 91 -9.27 -18.73 -8.01
CA ALA A 91 -10.37 -19.25 -8.80
C ALA A 91 -9.90 -19.87 -10.12
N ILE A 92 -8.85 -19.32 -10.72
CA ILE A 92 -8.39 -19.66 -12.07
C ILE A 92 -6.86 -19.63 -12.14
N MET A 93 -6.31 -20.49 -13.01
CA MET A 93 -4.90 -20.52 -13.36
C MET A 93 -4.66 -19.66 -14.59
N TYR A 94 -3.65 -18.79 -14.54
CA TYR A 94 -3.25 -17.92 -15.64
C TYR A 94 -2.01 -18.48 -16.33
N GLN A 95 -1.93 -18.29 -17.64
CA GLN A 95 -0.78 -18.72 -18.43
C GLN A 95 0.42 -17.79 -18.26
N ASN A 96 0.16 -16.49 -18.07
CA ASN A 96 1.16 -15.47 -17.92
C ASN A 96 0.68 -14.33 -17.01
N ILE A 97 1.56 -13.35 -16.77
CA ILE A 97 1.25 -12.23 -15.88
C ILE A 97 0.26 -11.25 -16.51
N ASP A 98 0.31 -11.04 -17.81
CA ASP A 98 -0.56 -10.09 -18.53
C ASP A 98 -2.04 -10.53 -18.44
N GLU A 99 -2.31 -11.84 -18.55
CA GLU A 99 -3.64 -12.40 -18.37
C GLU A 99 -4.17 -12.18 -16.95
N ASN A 100 -3.29 -12.31 -15.94
CA ASN A 100 -3.64 -12.03 -14.55
C ASN A 100 -3.87 -10.53 -14.31
N GLU A 101 -3.05 -9.66 -14.90
CA GLU A 101 -3.20 -8.20 -14.80
C GLU A 101 -4.51 -7.73 -15.42
N ALA A 102 -4.84 -8.16 -16.64
CA ALA A 102 -6.12 -7.85 -17.29
C ALA A 102 -7.32 -8.33 -16.45
N ARG A 103 -7.20 -9.49 -15.81
CA ARG A 103 -8.26 -10.01 -14.93
C ARG A 103 -8.39 -9.22 -13.64
N ILE A 104 -7.29 -8.75 -13.07
CA ILE A 104 -7.29 -7.86 -11.90
C ILE A 104 -7.99 -6.55 -12.22
N GLU A 105 -7.70 -5.93 -13.37
CA GLU A 105 -8.38 -4.70 -13.83
C GLU A 105 -9.89 -4.92 -13.92
N GLN A 106 -10.33 -6.01 -14.56
CA GLN A 106 -11.74 -6.35 -14.62
C GLN A 106 -12.37 -6.54 -13.23
N VAL A 107 -11.66 -7.11 -12.25
CA VAL A 107 -12.20 -7.23 -10.88
C VAL A 107 -12.39 -5.86 -10.24
N PHE A 108 -11.49 -4.92 -10.47
CA PHE A 108 -11.61 -3.56 -9.96
C PHE A 108 -12.76 -2.77 -10.59
N ASP A 109 -13.13 -3.05 -11.84
CA ASP A 109 -14.31 -2.44 -12.48
C ASP A 109 -15.64 -2.81 -11.79
N PHE A 110 -15.66 -3.90 -11.01
CA PHE A 110 -16.84 -4.35 -10.28
C PHE A 110 -16.82 -4.00 -8.78
N LEU A 111 -15.79 -3.31 -8.30
CA LEU A 111 -15.64 -2.86 -6.89
C LEU A 111 -15.86 -1.35 -6.76
#